data_AF-A0A2W2E799-F1
#
_entry.id   AF-A0A2W2E799-F1
#
_cell.length_a   1.000
_cell.length_b   1.000
_cell.length_c   1.000
_cell.angle_alpha   90.00
_cell.angle_beta   90.00
_cell.angle_gamma   90.00
#
_symmetry.space_group_name_H-M   'P 1'
#
loop_
_entity.id
_entity.type
_entity.pdbx_description
1 polymer ?
#
loop_
_entity_poly.entity_id
_entity_poly.type
_entity_poly.pdbx_seq_one_letter_code
_entity_poly.pdbx_strand_id
1 'polypeptide(L)' 'MRVAIYHSSDEHSIQVGKDLAKILSQNEIVIDNEKPTVVITIGGDGTLLSA' A
#
# COMPACT_ATOMS: atom_id res chain seq x y z
N MET A 1 -7.02 4.65 11.53
CA MET A 1 -6.63 3.32 10.98
C MET A 1 -5.17 3.38 10.56
N ARG A 2 -4.44 2.26 10.61
CA ARG A 2 -3.03 2.15 10.20
C ARG A 2 -2.90 1.21 9.02
N VAL A 3 -2.30 1.67 7.93
CA VAL A 3 -2.21 0.93 6.68
C VAL A 3 -0.75 0.72 6.28
N ALA A 4 -0.39 -0.49 5.87
CA ALA A 4 0.83 -0.74 5.11
C ALA A 4 0.48 -0.95 3.64
N ILE A 5 1.32 -0.43 2.73
CA ILE A 5 1.11 -0.55 1.28
C ILE A 5 2.31 -1.28 0.68
N TYR A 6 2.04 -2.39 0.00
CA TYR A 6 3.02 -3.14 -0.79
C TYR A 6 2.57 -3.16 -2.24
N HIS A 7 3.51 -3.19 -3.17
CA HIS A 7 3.22 -3.24 -4.59
C HIS A 7 4.25 -4.10 -5.32
N SER A 8 3.90 -4.61 -6.51
CA SER A 8 4.88 -5.22 -7.41
C SER A 8 5.91 -4.19 -7.90
N SER A 9 6.99 -4.65 -8.54
CA SER A 9 8.01 -3.76 -9.13
C SER A 9 7.56 -3.10 -10.44
N ASP A 10 6.36 -3.36 -10.93
CA ASP A 10 5.84 -2.79 -12.17
C ASP A 10 5.54 -1.29 -12.00
N GLU A 11 5.88 -0.48 -13.00
CA GLU A 11 5.71 0.98 -12.95
C GLU A 11 4.27 1.42 -12.64
N HIS A 12 3.29 0.70 -13.18
CA HIS A 12 1.88 0.97 -12.92
C HIS A 12 1.52 0.76 -11.44
N SER A 13 1.95 -0.36 -10.85
CA SER A 13 1.70 -0.69 -9.43
C SER A 13 2.38 0.32 -8.50
N ILE A 14 3.59 0.75 -8.84
CA ILE A 14 4.31 1.81 -8.12
C ILE A 14 3.51 3.12 -8.14
N GLN A 15 2.99 3.50 -9.32
CA GLN A 15 2.23 4.74 -9.46
C GLN A 15 0.91 4.68 -8.67
N VAL A 16 0.17 3.57 -8.76
CA VAL A 16 -1.05 3.35 -7.97
C VAL A 16 -0.76 3.41 -6.47
N GLY A 17 0.36 2.85 -6.01
CA GLY A 17 0.77 2.92 -4.61
C GLY A 17 1.01 4.36 -4.13
N LYS A 18 1.64 5.21 -4.95
CA LYS A 18 1.85 6.64 -4.65
C LYS A 18 0.53 7.40 -4.60
N ASP A 19 -0.35 7.15 -5.57
CA ASP A 19 -1.66 7.82 -5.63
C ASP A 19 -2.54 7.43 -4.44
N LEU A 20 -2.55 6.14 -4.08
CA LEU A 20 -3.25 5.65 -2.90
C LEU A 20 -2.69 6.27 -1.61
N ALA A 21 -1.36 6.30 -1.44
CA ALA A 21 -0.73 6.92 -0.27
C ALA A 21 -1.15 8.39 -0.09
N LYS A 22 -1.25 9.14 -1.20
CA LYS A 22 -1.74 10.52 -1.19
C LYS A 22 -3.20 10.62 -0.74
N ILE A 23 -4.08 9.75 -1.26
CA ILE A 23 -5.49 9.71 -0.87
C ILE A 23 -5.63 9.36 0.62
N LEU A 24 -4.89 8.37 1.11
CA LEU A 24 -4.92 7.99 2.53
C LEU A 24 -4.48 9.14 3.44
N SER A 25 -3.40 9.84 3.08
CA SER A 25 -2.92 11.00 3.82
C SER A 25 -3.94 12.15 3.85
N GLN A 26 -4.66 12.38 2.75
CA GLN A 26 -5.71 13.41 2.68
C GLN A 26 -6.94 13.10 3.56
N ASN A 27 -7.13 11.82 3.90
CA ASN A 27 -8.24 11.35 4.74
C ASN A 27 -7.78 10.98 6.17
N GLU A 28 -6.63 11.50 6.61
CA GLU A 28 -6.09 11.29 7.96
C GLU A 28 -5.87 9.80 8.31
N ILE A 29 -5.62 8.96 7.30
CA ILE A 29 -5.26 7.56 7.47
C ILE A 29 -3.74 7.46 7.57
N VAL A 30 -3.27 6.86 8.66
CA VAL A 30 -1.84 6.73 8.96
C VAL A 30 -1.26 5.58 8.15
N ILE A 31 -0.14 5.84 7.45
CA ILE A 31 0.69 4.80 6.85
C ILE A 31 1.70 4.35 7.90
N ASP A 32 1.64 3.08 8.29
CA ASP A 32 2.50 2.48 9.33
C ASP A 32 2.86 1.06 8.88
N ASN A 33 4.10 0.91 8.42
CA ASN A 33 4.64 -0.37 7.92
C ASN A 33 5.14 -1.28 9.05
N GLU A 34 5.24 -0.81 10.30
CA GLU A 34 5.71 -1.62 11.43
C GLU A 34 4.55 -2.28 12.16
N LYS A 35 3.44 -1.56 12.35
CA LYS A 35 2.25 -2.03 13.07
C LYS A 35 0.95 -1.72 12.32
N PRO A 36 0.78 -2.22 11.09
CA PRO A 36 -0.44 -2.00 10.33
C PRO A 36 -1.64 -2.72 10.97
N THR A 37 -2.82 -2.13 10.80
CA THR A 37 -4.12 -2.79 11.07
C THR A 37 -4.76 -3.33 9.79
N VAL A 38 -4.34 -2.81 8.64
CA VAL A 38 -4.77 -3.22 7.30
C VAL A 38 -3.53 -3.24 6.41
N VAL A 39 -3.36 -4.29 5.61
CA VAL A 39 -2.32 -4.38 4.59
C VAL A 39 -3.00 -4.30 3.23
N ILE A 40 -2.49 -3.43 2.35
CA ILE A 40 -2.97 -3.28 0.99
C ILE A 40 -1.84 -3.72 0.06
N THR A 41 -2.12 -4.69 -0.81
CA THR A 41 -1.17 -5.20 -1.80
C THR A 41 -1.64 -4.84 -3.19
N ILE A 42 -0.76 -4.25 -4.01
CA ILE A 42 -1.07 -3.78 -5.36
C ILE A 42 -0.22 -4.58 -6.36
N GLY A 43 -0.85 -5.56 -7.00
CA GLY A 43 -0.18 -6.50 -7.90
C GLY A 43 -0.99 -7.78 -8.04
N GLY A 44 -0.29 -8.90 -8.28
CA GLY A 44 -0.90 -10.23 -8.30
C GLY A 44 -0.62 -11.03 -7.01
N ASP A 45 -0.88 -12.33 -7.06
CA ASP A 45 -0.72 -13.23 -5.90
C ASP A 45 0.71 -13.25 -5.34
N GLY A 46 1.72 -13.12 -6.21
CA GLY A 46 3.12 -13.03 -5.77
C GLY A 46 3.39 -11.82 -4.88
N THR A 47 2.71 -10.70 -5.13
CA THR A 47 2.80 -9.48 -4.30
C THR A 47 2.15 -9.70 -2.95
N LEU A 48 0.99 -10.38 -2.92
CA LEU A 48 0.31 -10.74 -1.68
C LEU A 48 1.18 -11.65 -0.80
N LEU A 49 1.84 -12.64 -1.39
CA LEU A 49 2.71 -13.57 -0.66
C LEU A 49 4.00 -12.92 -0.11
N SER A 50 4.43 -11.80 -0.70
CA SER A 50 5.64 -11.07 -0.29
C SER A 50 5.40 -9.92 0.70
N ALA A 51 4.13 -9.57 0.94
CA ALA A 51 3.70 -8.41 1.72
C ALA A 51 3.66 -8.69 3.24
#